data_AF-A0A3N7IQC3-F1
#
_entry.id   AF-A0A3N7IQC3-F1
#
_cell.length_a   1.000
_cell.length_b   1.000
_cell.length_c   1.000
_cell.angle_alpha   90.00
_cell.angle_beta   90.00
_cell.angle_gamma   90.00
#
_symmetry.space_group_name_H-M   'P 1'
#
loop_
_entity.id
_entity.type
_entity.pdbx_description
1 polymer ?
#
loop_
_entity_poly.entity_id
_entity_poly.type
_entity_poly.pdbx_seq_one_letter_code
_entity_poly.pdbx_strand_id
1 'polypeptide(L)'
;MLFITGFLLISGCKKDGGTGPLGCKAERESAAYQQAIEAYVADPSSVENCERLKQTATTLLEKIKNCTLANRKELEEAIAQYEDIDCTNP
;
A
#
# COMPACT_ATOMS: atom_id res chain seq x y z
N MET A 1 -22.97 -28.39 33.76
CA MET A 1 -21.68 -28.00 33.14
C MET A 1 -21.88 -26.69 32.39
N LEU A 2 -21.10 -25.68 32.73
CA LEU A 2 -21.04 -24.38 32.06
C LEU A 2 -20.27 -24.46 30.73
N PHE A 3 -20.81 -23.83 29.68
CA PHE A 3 -20.09 -23.13 28.58
C PHE A 3 -21.08 -22.03 28.11
N ILE A 4 -21.14 -20.86 28.75
CA ILE A 4 -20.37 -19.63 28.48
C ILE A 4 -20.47 -19.18 27.01
N THR A 5 -21.18 -18.06 26.83
CA THR A 5 -21.09 -17.03 25.76
C THR A 5 -21.40 -17.48 24.33
N GLY A 6 -22.48 -17.04 23.69
CA GLY A 6 -22.79 -15.63 23.47
C GLY A 6 -22.37 -15.23 22.05
N PHE A 7 -23.15 -15.64 21.04
CA PHE A 7 -22.98 -15.17 19.66
C PHE A 7 -24.08 -14.16 19.33
N LEU A 8 -24.04 -13.05 20.05
CA LEU A 8 -24.67 -11.81 19.66
C LEU A 8 -23.64 -11.04 18.83
N LEU A 9 -24.11 -10.24 17.85
CA LEU A 9 -23.40 -9.16 17.14
C LEU A 9 -22.61 -9.68 15.91
N ILE A 10 -22.74 -9.19 14.66
CA ILE A 10 -23.22 -7.91 14.14
C ILE A 10 -23.63 -8.10 12.66
N SER A 11 -24.72 -7.43 12.31
CA SER A 11 -25.10 -6.87 11.01
C SER A 11 -24.08 -6.91 9.87
N GLY A 12 -24.55 -7.39 8.72
CA GLY A 12 -24.25 -6.82 7.40
C GLY A 12 -22.78 -6.68 7.05
N CYS A 13 -22.24 -7.64 6.28
CA CYS A 13 -21.19 -7.34 5.32
C CYS A 13 -21.78 -6.43 4.23
N LYS A 14 -22.03 -5.17 4.60
CA LYS A 14 -22.14 -4.12 3.61
C LYS A 14 -20.75 -4.01 2.99
N LYS A 15 -20.75 -3.95 1.68
CA LYS A 15 -19.61 -3.53 0.87
C LYS A 15 -19.28 -2.11 1.29
N ASP A 16 -18.57 -1.94 2.40
CA ASP A 16 -18.10 -0.66 2.89
C ASP A 16 -16.92 -0.25 2.01
N GLY A 17 -17.27 0.36 0.88
CA GLY A 17 -16.39 1.33 0.25
C GLY A 17 -16.18 2.48 1.22
N GLY A 18 -14.95 2.59 1.72
CA GLY A 18 -14.35 3.78 2.33
C GLY A 18 -14.94 4.25 3.66
N THR A 19 -14.10 4.31 4.70
CA THR A 19 -14.10 5.30 5.82
C THR A 19 -13.12 4.84 6.92
N GLY A 20 -12.14 5.57 7.44
CA GLY A 20 -11.76 7.01 7.36
C GLY A 20 -10.42 7.26 8.11
N PRO A 21 -10.02 8.50 8.49
CA PRO A 21 -10.64 9.80 8.25
C PRO A 21 -10.00 10.55 7.06
N LEU A 22 -10.82 11.22 6.24
CA LEU A 22 -10.43 12.12 5.15
C LEU A 22 -9.52 11.54 4.03
N GLY A 23 -10.18 10.97 3.01
CA GLY A 23 -9.92 11.36 1.62
C GLY A 23 -8.72 10.73 0.87
N CYS A 24 -7.92 9.90 1.51
CA CYS A 24 -6.79 9.29 0.80
C CYS A 24 -7.25 8.11 -0.05
N LYS A 25 -7.32 8.28 -1.38
CA LYS A 25 -7.45 7.15 -2.33
C LYS A 25 -6.23 6.20 -2.31
N ALA A 26 -5.39 6.23 -1.27
CA ALA A 26 -4.15 5.47 -1.18
C ALA A 26 -4.36 3.93 -1.19
N GLU A 27 -5.58 3.41 -0.99
CA GLU A 27 -5.83 1.95 -1.07
C GLU A 27 -5.56 1.37 -2.46
N ARG A 28 -5.95 2.07 -3.54
CA ARG A 28 -5.71 1.59 -4.90
C ARG A 28 -4.23 1.75 -5.29
N GLU A 29 -3.63 2.85 -4.87
CA GLU A 29 -2.24 3.18 -5.14
C GLU A 29 -1.28 2.29 -4.31
N SER A 30 -1.67 1.90 -3.10
CA SER A 30 -0.92 0.91 -2.29
C SER A 30 -1.01 -0.48 -2.88
N ALA A 31 -2.17 -0.90 -3.41
CA ALA A 31 -2.26 -2.16 -4.15
C ALA A 31 -1.40 -2.17 -5.43
N ALA A 32 -1.35 -1.04 -6.16
CA ALA A 32 -0.49 -0.91 -7.34
C ALA A 32 1.00 -0.96 -6.97
N TYR A 33 1.40 -0.31 -5.88
CA TYR A 33 2.75 -0.36 -5.35
C TYR A 33 3.13 -1.78 -4.90
N GLN A 34 2.24 -2.48 -4.20
CA GLN A 34 2.44 -3.87 -3.80
C GLN A 34 2.67 -4.79 -5.01
N GLN A 35 1.88 -4.66 -6.07
CA GLN A 35 2.07 -5.42 -7.31
C GLN A 35 3.39 -5.10 -7.99
N ALA A 36 3.84 -3.84 -7.93
CA ALA A 36 5.12 -3.45 -8.50
C ALA A 36 6.30 -4.02 -7.71
N ILE A 37 6.19 -4.11 -6.38
CA ILE A 37 7.19 -4.81 -5.54
C ILE A 37 7.25 -6.27 -5.95
N GLU A 38 6.10 -6.96 -6.05
CA GLU A 38 6.05 -8.37 -6.44
C GLU A 38 6.66 -8.61 -7.82
N ALA A 39 6.39 -7.73 -8.79
CA ALA A 39 6.96 -7.81 -10.13
C ALA A 39 8.48 -7.59 -10.13
N TYR A 40 8.98 -6.61 -9.37
CA TYR A 40 10.42 -6.35 -9.23
C TYR A 40 11.13 -7.49 -8.49
N VAL A 41 10.54 -8.05 -7.43
CA VAL A 41 11.13 -9.19 -6.72
C VAL A 41 11.15 -10.45 -7.59
N ALA A 42 10.17 -10.62 -8.48
CA ALA A 42 10.13 -11.74 -9.42
C ALA A 42 11.20 -11.64 -10.52
N ASP A 43 11.52 -10.42 -10.98
CA ASP A 43 12.59 -10.15 -11.92
C ASP A 43 13.26 -8.78 -11.65
N PRO A 44 14.28 -8.75 -10.78
CA PRO A 44 14.93 -7.50 -10.36
C PRO A 44 15.83 -6.93 -11.45
N SER A 45 16.25 -7.75 -12.42
CA SER A 45 17.08 -7.31 -13.55
C SER A 45 16.28 -6.57 -14.63
N SER A 46 14.95 -6.61 -14.54
CA SER A 46 14.07 -5.92 -15.48
C SER A 46 14.00 -4.43 -15.16
N VAL A 47 14.55 -3.64 -16.08
CA VAL A 47 14.42 -2.17 -16.11
C VAL A 47 12.95 -1.76 -16.03
N GLU A 48 12.05 -2.43 -16.77
CA GLU A 48 10.62 -2.13 -16.78
C GLU A 48 9.99 -2.31 -15.38
N ASN A 49 10.32 -3.41 -14.69
CA ASN A 49 9.79 -3.67 -13.35
C ASN A 49 10.34 -2.68 -12.32
N CYS A 50 11.63 -2.33 -12.43
CA CYS A 50 12.24 -1.30 -11.60
C CYS A 50 11.60 0.07 -11.80
N GLU A 51 11.41 0.51 -13.06
CA GLU A 51 10.76 1.78 -13.38
C GLU A 51 9.31 1.81 -12.89
N ARG A 52 8.57 0.71 -13.05
CA ARG A 52 7.20 0.57 -12.56
C ARG A 52 7.13 0.66 -11.03
N LEU A 53 8.09 0.06 -10.33
CA LEU A 53 8.21 0.17 -8.88
C LEU A 53 8.48 1.61 -8.45
N LYS A 54 9.44 2.30 -9.06
CA LYS A 54 9.69 3.73 -8.78
C LYS A 54 8.47 4.59 -9.06
N GLN A 55 7.81 4.39 -10.19
CA GLN A 55 6.63 5.18 -10.56
C GLN A 55 5.47 5.00 -9.58
N THR A 56 5.17 3.75 -9.19
CA THR A 56 4.10 3.46 -8.23
C THR A 56 4.45 3.94 -6.82
N ALA A 57 5.72 3.85 -6.42
CA ALA A 57 6.22 4.38 -5.15
C ALA A 57 6.06 5.91 -5.07
N THR A 58 6.51 6.64 -6.10
CA THR A 58 6.34 8.11 -6.20
C THR A 58 4.87 8.50 -6.18
N THR A 59 4.03 7.79 -6.96
CA THR A 59 2.59 8.06 -7.00
C THR A 59 1.96 7.88 -5.62
N LEU A 60 2.30 6.80 -4.92
CA LEU A 60 1.81 6.55 -3.57
C LEU A 60 2.27 7.64 -2.61
N LEU A 61 3.55 8.02 -2.66
CA LEU A 61 4.12 9.09 -1.84
C LEU A 61 3.39 10.42 -2.04
N GLU A 62 3.10 10.82 -3.28
CA GLU A 62 2.35 12.03 -3.60
C GLU A 62 0.90 11.99 -3.08
N LYS A 63 0.26 10.82 -3.13
CA LYS A 63 -1.08 10.64 -2.57
C LYS A 63 -1.06 10.75 -1.05
N ILE A 64 -0.16 10.05 -0.38
CA ILE A 64 -0.11 10.04 1.09
C ILE A 64 0.40 11.34 1.71
N LYS A 65 1.22 12.13 0.99
CA LYS A 65 1.71 13.45 1.44
C LYS A 65 0.57 14.39 1.84
N ASN A 66 -0.55 14.31 1.12
CA ASN A 66 -1.74 15.13 1.35
C ASN A 66 -2.75 14.47 2.31
N CYS A 67 -2.37 13.35 2.92
CA CYS A 67 -3.24 12.56 3.78
C CYS A 67 -2.70 12.44 5.20
N THR A 68 -3.61 12.43 6.16
CA THR A 68 -3.28 12.19 7.56
C THR A 68 -3.39 10.69 7.83
N LEU A 69 -2.30 9.96 7.59
CA LEU A 69 -2.19 8.53 7.89
C LEU A 69 -1.34 8.32 9.16
N ALA A 70 -1.80 7.45 10.07
CA ALA A 70 -1.06 7.10 11.28
C ALA A 70 0.33 6.51 10.95
N ASN A 71 0.43 5.77 9.85
CA ASN A 71 1.64 5.05 9.41
C ASN A 71 2.38 5.80 8.29
N ARG A 72 2.13 7.11 8.12
CA ARG A 72 2.73 7.90 7.02
C ARG A 72 4.25 7.80 7.01
N LYS A 73 4.87 7.91 8.18
CA LYS A 73 6.34 7.88 8.31
C LYS A 73 6.93 6.53 7.89
N GLU A 74 6.31 5.43 8.32
CA GLU A 74 6.75 4.07 7.94
C GLU A 74 6.62 3.84 6.43
N LEU A 75 5.55 4.35 5.81
CA LEU A 75 5.37 4.30 4.36
C LEU A 75 6.40 5.15 3.60
N GLU A 76 6.69 6.37 4.08
CA GLU A 76 7.73 7.23 3.49
C GLU A 76 9.12 6.57 3.58
N GLU A 77 9.45 5.94 4.71
CA GLU A 77 10.71 5.21 4.90
C GLU A 77 10.79 3.96 4.01
N ALA A 78 9.69 3.22 3.85
CA ALA A 78 9.63 2.07 2.95
C ALA A 78 9.81 2.48 1.49
N ILE A 79 9.18 3.58 1.05
CA ILE A 79 9.31 4.09 -0.31
C ILE A 79 10.73 4.61 -0.59
N ALA A 80 11.36 5.28 0.38
CA ALA A 80 12.71 5.82 0.24
C ALA A 80 13.76 4.74 -0.13
N GLN A 81 13.54 3.49 0.29
CA GLN A 81 14.43 2.37 -0.09
C GLN A 81 14.44 2.09 -1.60
N TYR A 82 13.39 2.49 -2.32
CA TYR A 82 13.23 2.24 -3.74
C TYR A 82 13.55 3.47 -4.61
N GLU A 83 13.54 4.69 -4.06
CA GLU A 83 13.88 5.91 -4.81
C GLU A 83 15.33 5.88 -5.33
N ASP A 84 16.24 5.29 -4.55
CA ASP A 84 17.67 5.22 -4.85
C ASP A 84 18.08 4.03 -5.76
N ILE A 85 17.13 3.18 -6.16
CA ILE A 85 17.45 2.08 -7.10
C ILE A 85 17.79 2.67 -8.48
N ASP A 86 18.96 2.31 -9.00
CA ASP A 86 19.37 2.62 -10.36
C ASP A 86 18.74 1.64 -11.35
N CYS A 87 17.60 2.01 -11.93
CA CYS A 87 16.92 1.18 -12.92
C CYS A 87 17.69 1.04 -14.24
N THR A 88 18.78 1.78 -14.45
CA THR A 88 19.61 1.66 -15.66
C THR A 88 20.53 0.43 -15.59
N ASN A 89 20.78 -0.08 -14.39
CA ASN A 89 21.55 -1.30 -14.13
C ASN A 89 21.08 -1.94 -12.80
N PRO A 90 19.82 -2.44 -12.76
CA PRO A 90 19.12 -2.79 -11.52
C PRO A 90 19.53 -4.14 -10.90
#